data_AF-A0A7S1Q4R9-F1
#
_entry.id   AF-A0A7S1Q4R9-F1
#
_cell.length_a   1.000
_cell.length_b   1.000
_cell.length_c   1.000
_cell.angle_alpha   90.00
_cell.angle_beta   90.00
_cell.angle_gamma   90.00
#
_symmetry.space_group_name_H-M   'P 1'
#
loop_
_entity.id
_entity.type
_entity.pdbx_description
1 polymer ?
#
loop_
_entity_poly.entity_id
_entity_poly.type
_entity_poly.pdbx_seq_one_letter_code
_entity_poly.pdbx_strand_id
1 'polypeptide(L)'
;SSLHPLPARHAMASPGFRRAWLLSRGCDPLEAEVVTLRAWLPSGKHVTDLRCLPTQTVLEAKRALSGPTVTPIGKLTLLHAGVALADHSTLASQGLDGSLVEVQLVRKLEMAPTTERAAQVGDAVLMAYVLECGADPNQKKRMGRTALHWAACRGDLTICRLLLDRPDLTSINAADHTG
;
A
#
# COMPACT_ATOMS: atom_id res chain seq x y z
N SER A 1 17.86 3.26 45.20
CA SER A 1 17.99 4.67 44.78
C SER A 1 19.29 4.87 44.01
N SER A 2 19.22 4.91 42.68
CA SER A 2 20.24 5.56 41.84
C SER A 2 19.57 5.93 40.51
N LEU A 3 18.80 7.02 40.54
CA LEU A 3 18.28 7.64 39.33
C LEU A 3 19.45 8.27 38.58
N HIS A 4 20.14 7.48 37.76
CA HIS A 4 21.03 8.03 36.75
C HIS A 4 20.21 8.95 35.83
N PRO A 5 20.67 10.18 35.57
CA PRO A 5 19.93 11.14 34.75
C PRO A 5 19.68 10.55 33.37
N LEU A 6 18.47 10.77 32.85
CA LEU A 6 18.13 10.42 31.48
C LEU A 6 19.06 11.18 30.52
N PRO A 7 19.74 10.51 29.57
CA PRO A 7 20.57 11.20 28.61
C PRO A 7 19.72 12.12 27.71
N ALA A 8 20.33 13.18 27.19
CA ALA A 8 19.65 14.15 26.34
C ALA A 8 18.97 13.48 25.14
N ARG A 9 17.78 13.95 24.74
CA ARG A 9 16.99 13.38 23.62
C ARG A 9 17.81 13.27 22.32
N HIS A 10 18.75 14.18 22.08
CA HIS A 10 19.68 14.10 20.94
C HIS A 10 20.70 12.97 21.03
N ALA A 11 21.18 12.61 22.23
CA ALA A 11 22.10 11.48 22.40
C ALA A 11 21.38 10.13 22.19
N MET A 12 20.09 10.06 22.56
CA MET A 12 19.20 8.93 22.29
C MET A 12 18.82 8.80 20.81
N ALA A 13 19.00 9.84 19.99
CA ALA A 13 18.72 9.75 18.55
C ALA A 13 19.76 8.90 17.80
N SER A 14 20.97 8.76 18.37
CA SER A 14 22.02 7.89 17.83
C SER A 14 21.71 6.42 18.16
N PRO A 15 21.42 5.56 17.17
CA PRO A 15 21.03 4.17 17.40
C PRO A 15 22.07 3.39 18.22
N GLY A 16 23.36 3.62 17.96
CA GLY A 16 24.45 2.98 18.69
C GLY A 16 24.51 3.35 20.18
N PHE A 17 24.24 4.61 20.53
CA PHE A 17 24.25 5.08 21.92
C PHE A 17 23.02 4.56 22.68
N ARG A 18 21.84 4.64 22.06
CA ARG A 18 20.59 4.17 22.65
C ARG A 18 20.62 2.67 22.91
N ARG A 19 21.15 1.88 21.96
CA ARG A 19 21.36 0.44 22.10
C ARG A 19 22.32 0.08 23.23
N ALA A 20 23.47 0.75 23.34
CA ALA A 20 24.42 0.55 24.44
C ALA A 20 23.80 0.91 25.81
N TRP A 21 23.01 1.97 25.86
CA TRP A 21 22.33 2.41 27.06
C TRP A 21 21.21 1.44 27.52
N LEU A 22 20.42 0.89 26.59
CA LEU A 22 19.38 -0.10 26.88
C LEU A 22 19.95 -1.43 27.39
N LEU A 23 21.05 -1.89 26.78
CA LEU A 23 21.80 -3.07 27.24
C LEU A 23 22.29 -2.90 28.68
N SER A 24 22.75 -1.70 29.05
CA SER A 24 23.18 -1.40 30.44
C SER A 24 22.06 -1.50 31.48
N ARG A 25 20.79 -1.52 31.04
CA ARG A 25 19.61 -1.66 31.91
C ARG A 25 18.97 -3.05 31.86
N GLY A 26 19.56 -4.00 31.14
CA GLY A 26 18.99 -5.34 30.96
C GLY A 26 17.69 -5.35 30.16
N CYS A 27 17.39 -4.25 29.45
CA CYS A 27 16.27 -4.17 28.52
C CYS A 27 16.74 -4.75 27.19
N ASP A 28 16.01 -5.71 26.62
CA ASP A 28 16.37 -6.31 25.35
C ASP A 28 16.35 -5.20 24.27
N PRO A 29 17.50 -4.78 23.73
CA PRO A 29 17.57 -3.61 22.86
C PRO A 29 16.77 -3.79 21.56
N LEU A 30 16.43 -5.03 21.21
CA LEU A 30 15.61 -5.38 20.05
C LEU A 30 14.14 -4.95 20.24
N GLU A 31 13.60 -4.97 21.46
CA GLU A 31 12.22 -4.54 21.77
C GLU A 31 12.05 -3.01 21.72
N ALA A 32 13.12 -2.27 22.01
CA ALA A 32 13.08 -0.80 22.12
C ALA A 32 13.31 -0.05 20.79
N GLU A 33 13.66 -0.77 19.73
CA GLU A 33 13.86 -0.26 18.37
C GLU A 33 12.88 -0.89 17.37
N VAL A 34 11.74 -1.43 17.83
CA VAL A 34 10.72 -1.92 16.88
C VAL A 34 9.87 -0.74 16.40
N VAL A 35 9.76 -0.61 15.08
CA VAL A 35 8.84 0.30 14.41
C VAL A 35 7.60 -0.50 14.02
N THR A 36 6.42 -0.01 14.38
CA THR A 36 5.17 -0.60 13.92
C THR A 36 4.72 0.13 12.65
N LEU A 37 4.82 -0.53 11.51
CA LEU A 37 4.28 -0.02 10.25
C LEU A 37 2.82 -0.42 10.15
N ARG A 38 1.92 0.56 10.14
CA ARG A 38 0.51 0.35 9.85
C ARG A 38 0.26 0.58 8.37
N ALA A 39 -0.03 -0.49 7.64
CA ALA A 39 -0.21 -0.44 6.19
C ALA A 39 -1.68 -0.29 5.81
N TRP A 40 -1.93 0.66 4.91
CA TRP A 40 -3.25 0.96 4.37
C TRP A 40 -3.26 0.81 2.84
N LEU A 41 -4.37 0.33 2.29
CA LEU A 41 -4.64 0.43 0.86
C LEU A 41 -5.15 1.84 0.51
N PRO A 42 -5.09 2.26 -0.77
CA PRO A 42 -5.70 3.53 -1.22
C PRO A 42 -7.19 3.63 -0.90
N SER A 43 -7.87 2.49 -0.79
CA SER A 43 -9.28 2.38 -0.39
C SER A 43 -9.55 2.84 1.05
N GLY A 44 -8.51 3.06 1.85
CA GLY A 44 -8.61 3.24 3.30
C GLY A 44 -8.76 1.93 4.07
N LYS A 45 -8.77 0.78 3.39
CA LYS A 45 -8.78 -0.54 4.04
C LYS A 45 -7.43 -0.80 4.72
N HIS A 46 -7.48 -1.15 6.00
CA HIS A 46 -6.31 -1.62 6.74
C HIS A 46 -5.84 -2.96 6.18
N VAL A 47 -4.53 -3.07 5.90
CA VAL A 47 -3.92 -4.30 5.40
C VAL A 47 -3.49 -5.17 6.57
N THR A 48 -2.50 -4.68 7.32
CA THR A 48 -1.96 -5.31 8.53
C THR A 48 -1.05 -4.32 9.25
N ASP A 49 -0.86 -4.54 10.55
CA ASP A 49 0.22 -3.92 11.31
C ASP A 49 1.45 -4.84 11.22
N LEU A 50 2.60 -4.29 10.86
CA LEU A 50 3.86 -5.01 10.70
C LEU A 50 4.90 -4.46 11.67
N ARG A 51 5.47 -5.33 12.48
CA ARG A 51 6.61 -4.98 13.35
C ARG A 51 7.91 -5.17 12.59
N CYS A 52 8.64 -4.09 12.40
CA CYS A 52 9.89 -4.05 11.65
C CYS A 52 11.03 -3.46 12.49
N LEU A 53 12.26 -3.85 12.14
CA LEU A 53 13.44 -3.17 12.65
C LEU A 53 13.77 -1.98 11.73
N PRO A 54 14.25 -0.83 12.26
CA PRO A 54 14.64 0.35 11.47
C PRO A 54 15.76 0.06 10.46
N THR A 55 16.54 -0.99 10.70
CA THR A 55 17.61 -1.48 9.84
C THR A 55 17.13 -2.35 8.68
N GLN A 56 15.88 -2.85 8.71
CA GLN A 56 15.30 -3.60 7.60
C GLN A 56 15.13 -2.69 6.38
N THR A 57 15.15 -3.31 5.21
CA THR A 57 14.91 -2.64 3.94
C THR A 57 13.42 -2.46 3.68
N VAL A 58 13.09 -1.44 2.89
CA VAL A 58 11.71 -1.24 2.40
C VAL A 58 11.22 -2.47 1.62
N LEU A 59 12.09 -3.15 0.87
CA LEU A 59 11.74 -4.38 0.15
C LEU A 59 11.32 -5.52 1.08
N GLU A 60 11.99 -5.71 2.21
CA GLU A 60 11.63 -6.71 3.21
C GLU A 60 10.26 -6.40 3.83
N ALA A 61 10.02 -5.12 4.16
CA ALA A 61 8.70 -4.67 4.63
C ALA A 61 7.62 -4.91 3.56
N LYS A 62 7.89 -4.57 2.28
CA LYS A 62 6.96 -4.85 1.16
C LYS A 62 6.64 -6.33 1.03
N ARG A 63 7.63 -7.21 1.15
CA ARG A 63 7.42 -8.67 1.07
C ARG A 63 6.44 -9.13 2.16
N ALA A 64 6.66 -8.70 3.39
CA ALA A 64 5.78 -9.02 4.52
C ALA A 64 4.36 -8.44 4.35
N LEU A 65 4.24 -7.24 3.77
CA LEU A 65 2.95 -6.60 3.50
C LEU A 65 2.23 -7.13 2.24
N SER A 66 2.93 -7.80 1.32
CA SER A 66 2.34 -8.27 0.06
C SER A 66 1.52 -9.56 0.18
N GLY A 67 1.69 -10.31 1.28
CA GLY A 67 0.97 -11.57 1.52
C GLY A 67 -0.55 -11.52 1.28
N PRO A 68 -1.27 -10.48 1.75
CA PRO A 68 -2.70 -10.32 1.50
C PRO A 68 -3.07 -9.69 0.15
N THR A 69 -2.12 -9.24 -0.67
CA THR A 69 -2.41 -8.52 -1.93
C THR A 69 -2.21 -9.40 -3.16
N VAL A 70 -3.12 -9.28 -4.14
CA VAL A 70 -3.01 -9.98 -5.45
C VAL A 70 -1.94 -9.34 -6.35
N THR A 71 -1.43 -8.15 -5.98
CA THR A 71 -0.45 -7.40 -6.75
C THR A 71 0.97 -7.96 -6.55
N PRO A 72 1.73 -8.22 -7.64
CA PRO A 72 3.12 -8.66 -7.51
C PRO A 72 3.98 -7.58 -6.87
N ILE A 73 4.87 -7.98 -5.95
CA ILE A 73 5.73 -7.09 -5.13
C ILE A 73 6.48 -6.04 -5.97
N GLY A 74 6.98 -6.41 -7.16
CA GLY A 74 7.71 -5.48 -8.04
C GLY A 74 6.84 -4.36 -8.63
N LYS A 75 5.52 -4.53 -8.63
CA LYS A 75 4.55 -3.51 -9.02
C LYS A 75 3.96 -2.78 -7.80
N LEU A 76 4.38 -3.11 -6.58
CA LEU A 76 3.96 -2.39 -5.38
C LEU A 76 4.96 -1.27 -5.06
N THR A 77 4.46 -0.20 -4.48
CA THR A 77 5.21 0.93 -3.94
C THR A 77 4.68 1.18 -2.53
N LEU A 78 5.58 1.32 -1.57
CA LEU A 78 5.21 1.87 -0.26
C LEU A 78 5.33 3.38 -0.32
N LEU A 79 4.30 4.08 0.13
CA LEU A 79 4.32 5.51 0.34
C LEU A 79 4.30 5.80 1.84
N HIS A 80 5.07 6.80 2.26
CA HIS A 80 4.95 7.42 3.56
C HIS A 80 4.80 8.92 3.38
N ALA A 81 3.76 9.52 3.98
CA ALA A 81 3.43 10.94 3.80
C ALA A 81 3.38 11.39 2.32
N GLY A 82 2.96 10.50 1.42
CA GLY A 82 2.91 10.76 -0.03
C GLY A 82 4.23 10.58 -0.78
N VAL A 83 5.33 10.27 -0.08
CA VAL A 83 6.65 10.04 -0.67
C VAL A 83 6.85 8.55 -0.93
N ALA A 84 7.27 8.21 -2.15
CA ALA A 84 7.60 6.84 -2.51
C ALA A 84 8.93 6.38 -1.90
N LEU A 85 8.87 5.28 -1.17
CA LEU A 85 10.02 4.70 -0.50
C LEU A 85 10.87 3.89 -1.49
N ALA A 86 12.18 4.03 -1.40
CA ALA A 86 13.10 3.28 -2.25
C ALA A 86 13.32 1.86 -1.70
N ASP A 87 13.07 0.84 -2.52
CA ASP A 87 13.12 -0.58 -2.11
C ASP A 87 14.45 -0.99 -1.43
N HIS A 88 15.57 -0.43 -1.86
CA HIS A 88 16.92 -0.73 -1.35
C HIS A 88 17.30 0.09 -0.10
N SER A 89 16.53 1.12 0.24
CA SER A 89 16.79 1.94 1.41
C SER A 89 16.28 1.28 2.70
N THR A 90 16.92 1.60 3.82
CA THR A 90 16.47 1.15 5.14
C THR A 90 15.29 2.00 5.62
N LEU A 91 14.41 1.41 6.43
CA LEU A 91 13.26 2.12 7.00
C LEU A 91 13.68 3.41 7.74
N ALA A 92 14.75 3.34 8.54
CA ALA A 92 15.29 4.51 9.23
C ALA A 92 15.77 5.63 8.30
N SER A 93 16.43 5.29 7.19
CA SER A 93 16.92 6.32 6.25
C SER A 93 15.80 7.01 5.48
N GLN A 94 14.60 6.42 5.48
CA GLN A 94 13.38 7.00 4.93
C GLN A 94 12.53 7.73 5.97
N GLY A 95 13.04 7.94 7.18
CA GLY A 95 12.32 8.64 8.26
C GLY A 95 11.22 7.79 8.91
N LEU A 96 11.28 6.46 8.80
CA LEU A 96 10.38 5.55 9.50
C LEU A 96 11.02 5.08 10.82
N ASP A 97 11.32 6.01 11.72
CA ASP A 97 11.97 5.79 13.03
C ASP A 97 11.00 5.96 14.23
N GLY A 98 9.76 6.34 13.96
CA GLY A 98 8.70 6.47 14.95
C GLY A 98 8.17 5.13 15.49
N SER A 99 7.55 5.15 16.68
CA SER A 99 6.94 3.95 17.30
C SER A 99 5.80 3.36 16.45
N LEU A 100 4.99 4.23 15.85
CA LEU A 100 3.92 3.88 14.91
C LEU A 100 4.05 4.77 13.68
N VAL A 101 4.13 4.15 12.51
CA VAL A 101 4.25 4.87 11.24
C VAL A 101 3.21 4.36 10.27
N GLU A 102 2.43 5.28 9.71
CA GLU A 102 1.44 4.96 8.70
C GLU A 102 2.08 4.95 7.32
N VAL A 103 1.85 3.86 6.60
CA VAL A 103 2.33 3.67 5.24
C VAL A 103 1.17 3.26 4.34
N GLN A 104 1.22 3.70 3.08
CA GLN A 104 0.26 3.27 2.07
C GLN A 104 0.91 2.29 1.12
N LEU A 105 0.23 1.19 0.84
CA LEU A 105 0.65 0.20 -0.13
C LEU A 105 -0.10 0.46 -1.44
N VAL A 106 0.61 1.00 -2.43
CA VAL A 106 0.02 1.41 -3.72
C VAL A 106 0.64 0.63 -4.86
N ARG A 107 -0.04 0.53 -6.02
CA ARG A 107 0.56 -0.05 -7.22
C ARG A 107 1.39 1.02 -7.94
N LYS A 108 2.64 0.73 -8.28
CA LYS A 108 3.46 1.52 -9.20
C LYS A 108 2.79 1.49 -10.57
N LEU A 109 2.27 2.64 -10.99
CA LEU A 109 1.59 2.80 -12.26
C LEU A 109 2.28 3.92 -13.02
N GLU A 110 2.55 3.71 -14.30
CA GLU A 110 3.16 4.71 -15.18
C GLU A 110 2.19 5.86 -15.50
N MET A 111 0.89 5.67 -15.26
CA MET A 111 -0.18 6.61 -15.57
C MET A 111 -1.34 6.50 -14.58
N ALA A 112 -2.16 7.55 -14.50
CA ALA A 112 -3.37 7.57 -13.67
C ALA A 112 -4.28 6.39 -14.07
N PRO A 113 -4.62 5.49 -13.12
CA PRO A 113 -5.28 4.25 -13.48
C PRO A 113 -6.80 4.47 -13.60
N THR A 114 -7.38 4.12 -14.75
CA THR A 114 -8.81 4.24 -15.02
C THR A 114 -9.44 2.87 -15.25
N THR A 115 -10.74 2.74 -14.95
CA THR A 115 -11.50 1.49 -15.14
C THR A 115 -11.55 1.10 -16.62
N GLU A 116 -11.68 2.08 -17.52
CA GLU A 116 -11.58 1.88 -18.98
C GLU A 116 -10.26 1.22 -19.38
N ARG A 117 -9.11 1.77 -18.95
CA ARG A 117 -7.80 1.25 -19.33
C ARG A 117 -7.62 -0.19 -18.85
N ALA A 118 -8.03 -0.45 -17.61
CA ALA A 118 -8.01 -1.79 -17.03
C ALA A 118 -8.84 -2.78 -17.85
N ALA A 119 -10.06 -2.40 -18.21
CA ALA A 119 -10.94 -3.22 -19.04
C ALA A 119 -10.44 -3.36 -20.48
N GLN A 120 -9.92 -2.29 -21.09
CA GLN A 120 -9.41 -2.26 -22.46
C GLN A 120 -8.19 -3.16 -22.62
N VAL A 121 -7.29 -3.18 -21.64
CA VAL A 121 -6.07 -4.00 -21.68
C VAL A 121 -6.35 -5.43 -21.22
N GLY A 122 -7.42 -5.66 -20.43
CA GLY A 122 -7.69 -6.96 -19.80
C GLY A 122 -6.83 -7.19 -18.55
N ASP A 123 -6.39 -6.13 -17.87
CA ASP A 123 -5.61 -6.26 -16.63
C ASP A 123 -6.57 -6.33 -15.44
N ALA A 124 -6.98 -7.54 -15.07
CA ALA A 124 -7.86 -7.78 -13.91
C ALA A 124 -7.26 -7.28 -12.59
N VAL A 125 -5.93 -7.33 -12.44
CA VAL A 125 -5.24 -6.82 -11.24
C VAL A 125 -5.32 -5.30 -11.20
N LEU A 126 -5.16 -4.63 -12.35
CA LEU A 126 -5.39 -3.18 -12.46
C LEU A 126 -6.85 -2.83 -12.19
N MET A 127 -7.81 -3.63 -12.67
CA MET A 127 -9.24 -3.38 -12.45
C MET A 127 -9.55 -3.43 -10.95
N ALA A 128 -9.15 -4.50 -10.26
CA ALA A 128 -9.34 -4.63 -8.82
C ALA A 128 -8.73 -3.44 -8.07
N TYR A 129 -7.49 -3.07 -8.40
CA TYR A 129 -6.82 -1.94 -7.77
C TYR A 129 -7.55 -0.59 -8.00
N VAL A 130 -8.01 -0.33 -9.23
CA VAL A 130 -8.73 0.91 -9.56
C VAL A 130 -10.06 1.00 -8.83
N LEU A 131 -10.80 -0.11 -8.75
CA LEU A 131 -12.05 -0.20 -8.01
C LEU A 131 -11.81 -0.03 -6.50
N GLU A 132 -10.74 -0.60 -5.96
CA GLU A 132 -10.33 -0.38 -4.57
C GLU A 132 -10.01 1.09 -4.29
N CYS A 133 -9.36 1.80 -5.22
CA CYS A 133 -9.11 3.24 -5.11
C CYS A 133 -10.38 4.11 -5.14
N GLY A 134 -11.58 3.52 -5.20
CA GLY A 134 -12.85 4.25 -5.21
C GLY A 134 -13.25 4.76 -6.59
N ALA A 135 -12.69 4.19 -7.66
CA ALA A 135 -13.15 4.54 -9.01
C ALA A 135 -14.59 4.09 -9.23
N ASP A 136 -15.37 4.94 -9.90
CA ASP A 136 -16.76 4.66 -10.24
C ASP A 136 -16.84 3.57 -11.35
N PRO A 137 -17.38 2.38 -11.06
CA PRO A 137 -17.53 1.32 -12.06
C PRO A 137 -18.58 1.67 -13.13
N ASN A 138 -19.47 2.63 -12.88
CA ASN A 138 -20.52 3.06 -13.81
C ASN A 138 -20.05 4.16 -14.76
N GLN A 139 -18.83 4.65 -14.61
CA GLN A 139 -18.34 5.78 -15.37
C GLN A 139 -18.42 5.49 -16.87
N LYS A 140 -19.31 6.22 -17.55
CA LYS A 140 -19.43 6.19 -19.01
C LYS A 140 -18.30 7.03 -19.60
N LYS A 141 -17.57 6.46 -20.55
CA LYS A 141 -16.50 7.18 -21.26
C LYS A 141 -16.88 7.44 -22.71
N ARG A 142 -15.90 7.59 -23.59
CA ARG A 142 -16.12 8.06 -24.96
C ARG A 142 -17.01 7.03 -25.65
N MET A 143 -18.07 7.50 -26.32
CA MET A 143 -19.12 6.67 -26.92
C MET A 143 -20.11 6.02 -25.94
N GLY A 144 -20.18 6.47 -24.68
CA GLY A 144 -21.16 5.99 -23.71
C GLY A 144 -20.83 4.63 -23.10
N ARG A 145 -19.68 4.04 -23.47
CA ARG A 145 -19.24 2.72 -22.99
C ARG A 145 -18.77 2.79 -21.54
N THR A 146 -19.18 1.80 -20.76
CA THR A 146 -18.71 1.54 -19.39
C THR A 146 -17.56 0.53 -19.40
N ALA A 147 -16.86 0.36 -18.28
CA ALA A 147 -15.84 -0.68 -18.13
C ALA A 147 -16.39 -2.09 -18.44
N LEU A 148 -17.67 -2.35 -18.13
CA LEU A 148 -18.32 -3.63 -18.42
C LEU A 148 -18.47 -3.88 -19.93
N HIS A 149 -18.74 -2.86 -20.75
CA HIS A 149 -18.80 -3.02 -22.21
C HIS A 149 -17.47 -3.52 -22.78
N TRP A 150 -16.36 -2.93 -22.32
CA TRP A 150 -15.02 -3.33 -22.75
C TRP A 150 -14.68 -4.75 -22.31
N ALA A 151 -15.00 -5.10 -21.06
CA ALA A 151 -14.79 -6.44 -20.51
C ALA A 151 -15.62 -7.50 -21.26
N ALA A 152 -16.90 -7.22 -21.52
CA ALA A 152 -17.80 -8.10 -22.25
C ALA A 152 -17.38 -8.28 -23.71
N CYS A 153 -17.01 -7.20 -24.40
CA CYS A 153 -16.53 -7.24 -25.78
C CYS A 153 -15.26 -8.10 -25.93
N ARG A 154 -14.40 -8.13 -24.91
CA ARG A 154 -13.20 -8.96 -24.87
C ARG A 154 -13.45 -10.39 -24.40
N GLY A 155 -14.61 -10.68 -23.82
CA GLY A 155 -14.89 -11.96 -23.15
C GLY A 155 -14.09 -12.16 -21.86
N ASP A 156 -13.65 -11.08 -21.21
CA ASP A 156 -12.80 -11.16 -20.02
C ASP A 156 -13.64 -11.38 -18.76
N LEU A 157 -13.98 -12.65 -18.53
CA LEU A 157 -14.85 -13.09 -17.44
C LEU A 157 -14.36 -12.63 -16.06
N THR A 158 -13.04 -12.53 -15.87
CA THR A 158 -12.45 -12.12 -14.58
C THR A 158 -12.80 -10.67 -14.28
N ILE A 159 -12.66 -9.79 -15.27
CA ILE A 159 -13.00 -8.37 -15.14
C ILE A 159 -14.51 -8.19 -15.00
N CYS A 160 -15.30 -8.94 -15.77
CA CYS A 160 -16.76 -8.92 -15.64
C CYS A 160 -17.18 -9.29 -14.21
N ARG A 161 -16.61 -10.34 -13.62
CA ARG A 161 -16.91 -10.74 -12.23
C ARG A 161 -16.50 -9.66 -11.24
N LEU A 162 -15.28 -9.11 -11.35
CA LEU A 162 -14.82 -8.02 -10.47
C LEU A 162 -15.74 -6.79 -10.49
N LEU A 163 -16.29 -6.46 -11.68
CA LEU A 163 -17.25 -5.37 -11.82
C LEU A 163 -18.63 -5.74 -11.27
N LEU A 164 -19.13 -6.94 -11.55
CA LEU A 164 -20.45 -7.41 -11.12
C LEU A 164 -20.55 -7.68 -9.62
N ASP A 165 -19.44 -8.05 -8.98
CA ASP A 165 -19.36 -8.24 -7.52
C ASP A 165 -19.41 -6.90 -6.77
N ARG A 166 -19.32 -5.76 -7.47
CA ARG A 166 -19.45 -4.43 -6.84
C ARG A 166 -20.93 -4.08 -6.64
N PRO A 167 -21.38 -3.81 -5.41
CA PRO A 167 -22.77 -3.42 -5.15
C PRO A 167 -23.12 -2.06 -5.77
N ASP A 168 -22.12 -1.22 -6.01
CA ASP A 168 -22.32 0.13 -6.57
C ASP A 168 -22.52 0.11 -8.10
N LEU A 169 -22.34 -1.03 -8.77
CA LEU A 169 -22.56 -1.16 -10.20
C LEU A 169 -24.07 -1.23 -10.51
N THR A 170 -24.64 -0.10 -10.90
CA THR A 170 -26.07 0.03 -11.28
C THR A 170 -26.27 0.03 -12.80
N SER A 171 -25.22 0.35 -13.56
CA SER A 171 -25.25 0.53 -15.01
C SER A 171 -24.93 -0.75 -15.79
N ILE A 172 -25.44 -1.90 -15.31
CA ILE A 172 -25.24 -3.21 -15.98
C ILE A 172 -25.84 -3.19 -17.40
N ASN A 173 -27.01 -2.58 -17.54
CA ASN A 173 -27.73 -2.42 -18.82
C ASN A 173 -27.50 -1.05 -19.45
N ALA A 174 -26.37 -0.39 -19.17
CA ALA A 174 -26.08 0.88 -19.84
C ALA A 174 -26.00 0.66 -21.35
N ALA A 175 -26.78 1.40 -22.12
CA ALA A 175 -26.58 1.52 -23.55
C ALA A 175 -25.34 2.40 -23.82
N ASP A 176 -24.54 1.99 -24.80
CA ASP A 176 -23.56 2.86 -25.43
C ASP A 176 -24.24 3.70 -26.53
N HIS A 177 -23.49 4.52 -27.27
CA HIS A 177 -24.11 5.38 -28.31
C HIS A 177 -24.68 4.59 -29.51
N THR A 178 -24.48 3.28 -29.57
CA THR A 178 -25.00 2.41 -30.64
C THR A 178 -26.31 1.70 -30.26
N GLY A 179 -26.79 1.86 -29.02
CA GLY A 179 -28.07 1.33 -28.55
C GLY A 179 -27.92 0.00 -27.84
#